data_AF-A0A6N7LYL6-F1
#
_entry.id   AF-A0A6N7LYL6-F1
#
_cell.length_a   1.000
_cell.length_b   1.000
_cell.length_c   1.000
_cell.angle_alpha   90.00
_cell.angle_beta   90.00
_cell.angle_gamma   90.00
#
_symmetry.space_group_name_H-M   'P 1'
#
loop_
_entity.id
_entity.type
_entity.pdbx_description
1 polymer ?
#
loop_
_entity_poly.entity_id
_entity_poly.type
_entity_poly.pdbx_seq_one_letter_code
_entity_poly.pdbx_strand_id
1 'polypeptide(L)'
;MRFPAMILVLLAGVFQPVLAEVPKAQEQADSQSEKTEEQKNMDVLAQAGIRQALEAVAKSGGLYPFGLFTVDGEVKAVGYSGDRDKAPSEEDWAKALFMKLRQIGEEQPDVEMLSLYRLHTITNDAGEKVVGVWAQVDHRAVRPWVIFLPFIKNAEGKHEVGEPIYYATEQPLFAPEKGEQE
;
A
#
# COMPACT_ATOMS: atom_id res chain seq x y z
N MET A 1 29.47 35.13 70.63
CA MET A 1 28.58 33.98 70.90
C MET A 1 28.08 33.44 69.57
N ARG A 2 27.95 32.12 69.48
CA ARG A 2 27.71 31.29 68.29
C ARG A 2 26.44 31.68 67.52
N PHE A 3 26.52 31.75 66.19
CA PHE A 3 25.37 31.55 65.31
C PHE A 3 25.66 30.31 64.44
N PRO A 4 24.74 29.33 64.37
CA PRO A 4 24.97 28.10 63.62
C PRO A 4 24.60 28.24 62.15
N ALA A 5 25.37 27.50 61.37
CA ALA A 5 25.18 26.99 60.03
C ALA A 5 23.77 27.07 59.40
N MET A 6 23.73 27.56 58.16
CA MET A 6 22.90 26.96 57.12
C MET A 6 23.61 27.10 55.77
N ILE A 7 24.23 26.00 55.34
CA ILE A 7 24.81 25.84 54.00
C ILE A 7 23.63 25.62 53.05
N LEU A 8 23.37 26.58 52.16
CA LEU A 8 22.41 26.43 51.07
C LEU A 8 23.19 26.11 49.79
N VAL A 9 23.31 24.82 49.48
CA VAL A 9 23.82 24.33 48.19
C VAL A 9 22.74 24.59 47.14
N LEU A 10 22.95 25.58 46.29
CA LEU A 10 22.21 25.77 45.03
C LEU A 10 22.75 24.76 44.02
N LEU A 11 22.13 23.57 43.98
CA LEU A 11 22.26 22.62 42.88
C LEU A 11 21.25 23.04 41.80
N ALA A 12 21.70 23.85 40.85
CA ALA A 12 20.97 24.08 39.61
C ALA A 12 21.03 22.80 38.78
N GLY A 13 20.04 21.92 38.98
CA GLY A 13 19.84 20.72 38.16
C GLY A 13 19.58 21.11 36.73
N VAL A 14 20.48 20.69 35.84
CA VAL A 14 20.37 20.82 34.39
C VAL A 14 19.20 19.94 33.94
N PHE A 15 18.11 20.55 33.47
CA PHE A 15 17.07 19.82 32.75
C PHE A 15 17.68 19.32 31.43
N GLN A 16 17.93 18.01 31.33
CA GLN A 16 18.10 17.37 30.03
C GLN A 16 16.74 16.89 29.55
N PRO A 17 16.30 17.23 28.33
CA PRO A 17 15.16 16.56 27.74
C PRO A 17 15.57 15.12 27.45
N VAL A 18 14.87 14.17 28.06
CA VAL A 18 14.84 12.79 27.58
C VAL A 18 14.20 12.85 26.19
N LEU A 19 15.04 12.69 25.16
CA LEU A 19 14.61 12.39 23.80
C LEU A 19 13.98 10.99 23.85
N ALA A 20 12.67 10.94 23.97
CA ALA A 20 11.92 9.77 23.60
C ALA A 20 12.15 9.53 22.10
N GLU A 21 12.73 8.39 21.75
CA GLU A 21 12.78 7.91 20.37
C GLU A 21 11.34 7.81 19.85
N VAL A 22 10.94 8.79 19.06
CA VAL A 22 9.76 8.69 18.20
C VAL A 22 10.13 7.67 17.13
N PRO A 23 9.30 6.63 16.89
CA PRO A 23 9.65 5.56 15.97
C PRO A 23 9.92 6.14 14.57
N LYS A 24 10.89 5.53 13.88
CA LYS A 24 11.42 5.72 12.52
C LYS A 24 10.38 5.81 11.36
N ALA A 25 9.13 6.16 11.62
CA ALA A 25 8.09 6.34 10.61
C ALA A 25 8.06 7.77 10.01
N GLN A 26 8.78 8.73 10.60
CA GLN A 26 8.69 10.15 10.21
C GLN A 26 9.92 10.69 9.46
N GLU A 27 11.02 9.93 9.35
CA GLU A 27 12.27 10.40 8.69
C GLU A 27 12.37 10.06 7.19
N GLN A 28 11.36 9.44 6.58
CA GLN A 28 11.37 9.17 5.13
C GLN A 28 10.50 10.13 4.29
N ALA A 29 9.97 11.20 4.88
CA ALA A 29 9.16 12.18 4.15
C ALA A 29 9.96 13.34 3.52
N ASP A 30 11.21 13.58 3.95
CA ASP A 30 11.96 14.82 3.62
C ASP A 30 13.20 14.64 2.72
N SER A 31 13.23 13.57 1.91
CA SER A 31 14.07 13.56 0.70
C SER A 31 13.19 13.35 -0.52
N GLN A 32 12.49 14.42 -0.94
CA GLN A 32 11.84 14.45 -2.26
C GLN A 32 12.92 14.51 -3.35
N SER A 33 13.62 13.40 -3.56
CA SER A 33 14.12 13.10 -4.91
C SER A 33 12.89 12.94 -5.79
N GLU A 34 12.87 13.61 -6.94
CA GLU A 34 11.80 13.40 -7.92
C GLU A 34 11.62 11.90 -8.19
N LYS A 35 10.36 11.43 -8.27
CA LYS A 35 10.07 10.05 -8.67
C LYS A 35 10.75 9.75 -10.00
N THR A 36 11.35 8.57 -10.08
CA THR A 36 11.89 8.01 -11.33
C THR A 36 10.75 7.82 -12.36
N GLU A 37 11.10 7.63 -13.63
CA GLU A 37 10.11 7.41 -14.67
C GLU A 37 9.30 6.13 -14.42
N GLU A 38 9.97 5.08 -13.96
CA GLU A 38 9.39 3.79 -13.58
C GLU A 38 8.37 3.96 -12.44
N GLN A 39 8.71 4.76 -11.42
CA GLN A 39 7.81 5.08 -10.32
C GLN A 39 6.59 5.90 -10.77
N LYS A 40 6.77 6.81 -11.74
CA LYS A 40 5.64 7.56 -12.34
C LYS A 40 4.74 6.62 -13.16
N ASN A 41 5.32 5.67 -13.89
CA ASN A 41 4.57 4.67 -14.65
C ASN A 41 3.76 3.75 -13.73
N MET A 42 4.32 3.35 -12.59
CA MET A 42 3.59 2.63 -11.55
C MET A 42 2.39 3.44 -11.01
N ASP A 43 2.57 4.75 -10.76
CA ASP A 43 1.46 5.62 -10.32
C ASP A 43 0.34 5.67 -11.37
N VAL A 44 0.69 5.78 -12.66
CA VAL A 44 -0.29 5.81 -13.77
C VAL A 44 -1.08 4.51 -13.83
N LEU A 45 -0.40 3.35 -13.77
CA LEU A 45 -1.07 2.05 -13.75
C LEU A 45 -1.96 1.90 -12.51
N ALA A 46 -1.45 2.29 -11.33
CA ALA A 46 -2.19 2.27 -10.08
C ALA A 46 -3.49 3.07 -10.18
N GLN A 47 -3.41 4.32 -10.66
CA GLN A 47 -4.54 5.22 -10.80
C GLN A 47 -5.59 4.70 -11.79
N ALA A 48 -5.15 4.09 -12.91
CA ALA A 48 -6.06 3.49 -13.88
C ALA A 48 -6.90 2.38 -13.24
N GLY A 49 -6.26 1.44 -12.53
CA GLY A 49 -6.98 0.35 -11.86
C GLY A 49 -7.80 0.82 -10.66
N ILE A 50 -7.32 1.80 -9.88
CA ILE A 50 -8.10 2.41 -8.79
C ILE A 50 -9.38 3.05 -9.35
N ARG A 51 -9.32 3.79 -10.46
CA ARG A 51 -10.51 4.37 -11.09
C ARG A 51 -11.52 3.27 -11.46
N GLN A 52 -11.06 2.20 -12.10
CA GLN A 52 -11.91 1.07 -12.45
C GLN A 52 -12.52 0.39 -11.21
N ALA A 53 -11.74 0.24 -10.14
CA ALA A 53 -12.22 -0.31 -8.88
C ALA A 53 -13.31 0.55 -8.24
N LEU A 54 -13.11 1.86 -8.17
CA LEU A 54 -14.08 2.81 -7.62
C LEU A 54 -15.37 2.83 -8.45
N GLU A 55 -15.28 2.78 -9.78
CA GLU A 55 -16.46 2.67 -10.64
C GLU A 55 -17.25 1.38 -10.38
N ALA A 56 -16.56 0.25 -10.21
CA ALA A 56 -17.21 -1.02 -9.91
C ALA A 56 -17.93 -0.99 -8.56
N VAL A 57 -17.27 -0.43 -7.53
CA VAL A 57 -17.86 -0.26 -6.20
C VAL A 57 -19.09 0.65 -6.26
N ALA A 58 -19.01 1.78 -6.97
CA ALA A 58 -20.12 2.71 -7.12
C ALA A 58 -21.32 2.08 -7.87
N LYS A 59 -21.06 1.25 -8.89
CA LYS A 59 -22.10 0.62 -9.72
C LYS A 59 -22.73 -0.62 -9.07
N SER A 60 -21.94 -1.41 -8.35
CA SER A 60 -22.34 -2.76 -7.91
C SER A 60 -22.31 -2.98 -6.39
N GLY A 61 -21.80 -2.02 -5.62
CA GLY A 61 -21.62 -2.15 -4.17
C GLY A 61 -20.43 -3.01 -3.75
N GLY A 62 -19.63 -3.50 -4.70
CA GLY A 62 -18.47 -4.35 -4.43
C GLY A 62 -17.45 -4.33 -5.55
N LEU A 63 -16.40 -5.11 -5.38
CA LEU A 63 -15.35 -5.30 -6.37
C LEU A 63 -14.89 -6.75 -6.35
N TYR A 64 -15.02 -7.41 -7.50
CA TYR A 64 -14.38 -8.70 -7.70
C TYR A 64 -12.93 -8.48 -8.16
N PRO A 65 -11.93 -9.18 -7.59
CA PRO A 65 -10.53 -8.88 -7.86
C PRO A 65 -10.14 -8.99 -9.34
N PHE A 66 -9.28 -8.08 -9.77
CA PHE A 66 -8.73 -8.04 -11.12
C PHE A 66 -7.30 -7.51 -11.08
N GLY A 67 -6.55 -7.75 -12.15
CA GLY A 67 -5.20 -7.25 -12.33
C GLY A 67 -5.04 -6.52 -13.65
N LEU A 68 -4.06 -5.64 -13.70
CA LEU A 68 -3.61 -4.99 -14.92
C LEU A 68 -2.13 -5.33 -15.13
N PHE A 69 -1.69 -5.30 -16.37
CA PHE A 69 -0.28 -5.46 -16.70
C PHE A 69 0.05 -4.71 -17.98
N THR A 70 1.28 -4.26 -18.12
CA THR A 70 1.76 -3.61 -19.34
C THR A 70 2.65 -4.56 -20.13
N VAL A 71 2.41 -4.64 -21.44
CA VAL A 71 3.26 -5.36 -22.39
C VAL A 71 3.35 -4.51 -23.65
N ASP A 72 4.57 -4.26 -24.14
CA ASP A 72 4.83 -3.39 -25.30
C ASP A 72 4.16 -2.01 -25.19
N GLY A 73 4.07 -1.44 -23.98
CA GLY A 73 3.40 -0.16 -23.70
C GLY A 73 1.87 -0.21 -23.68
N GLU A 74 1.25 -1.36 -23.93
CA GLU A 74 -0.20 -1.54 -23.86
C GLU A 74 -0.65 -2.10 -22.50
N VAL A 75 -1.70 -1.50 -21.93
CA VAL A 75 -2.33 -2.01 -20.70
C VAL A 75 -3.31 -3.13 -21.05
N LYS A 76 -3.11 -4.31 -20.45
CA LYS A 76 -3.99 -5.47 -20.55
C LYS A 76 -4.58 -5.79 -19.17
N ALA A 77 -5.76 -6.40 -19.17
CA ALA A 77 -6.49 -6.76 -17.95
C ALA A 77 -6.58 -8.28 -17.78
N VAL A 78 -6.50 -8.73 -16.53
CA VAL A 78 -6.76 -10.11 -16.12
C VAL A 78 -7.87 -10.07 -15.07
N GLY A 79 -8.94 -10.81 -15.30
CA GLY A 79 -10.05 -10.95 -14.37
C GLY A 79 -10.68 -12.32 -14.52
N TYR A 80 -11.65 -12.61 -13.66
CA TYR A 80 -12.41 -13.85 -13.79
C TYR A 80 -13.38 -13.76 -14.97
N SER A 81 -13.35 -14.78 -15.83
CA SER A 81 -14.15 -14.87 -17.06
C SER A 81 -15.12 -16.05 -17.07
N GLY A 82 -15.22 -16.81 -15.96
CA GLY A 82 -16.13 -17.93 -15.85
C GLY A 82 -17.57 -17.54 -15.46
N ASP A 83 -18.41 -18.54 -15.26
CA ASP A 83 -19.79 -18.34 -14.79
C ASP A 83 -19.79 -17.61 -13.44
N ARG A 84 -20.57 -16.53 -13.32
CA ARG A 84 -20.67 -15.72 -12.09
C ARG A 84 -21.14 -16.53 -10.89
N ASP A 85 -22.10 -17.44 -11.08
CA ASP A 85 -22.66 -18.26 -10.00
C ASP A 85 -21.72 -19.36 -9.52
N LYS A 86 -20.63 -19.59 -10.26
CA LYS A 86 -19.55 -20.53 -9.90
C LYS A 86 -18.26 -19.81 -9.55
N ALA A 87 -18.30 -18.48 -9.48
CA ALA A 87 -17.13 -17.69 -9.11
C ALA A 87 -16.65 -18.11 -7.71
N PRO A 88 -15.35 -18.32 -7.52
CA PRO A 88 -14.80 -18.51 -6.18
C PRO A 88 -15.05 -17.28 -5.29
N SER A 89 -14.76 -17.40 -4.00
CA SER A 89 -14.77 -16.23 -3.13
C SER A 89 -13.78 -15.18 -3.64
N GLU A 90 -14.01 -13.90 -3.33
CA GLU A 90 -13.09 -12.82 -3.69
C GLU A 90 -11.68 -13.09 -3.14
N GLU A 91 -11.58 -13.67 -1.95
CA GLU A 91 -10.29 -13.98 -1.33
C GLU A 91 -9.56 -15.10 -2.07
N ASP A 92 -10.25 -16.20 -2.39
CA ASP A 92 -9.63 -17.33 -3.10
C ASP A 92 -9.27 -16.95 -4.53
N TRP A 93 -10.10 -16.14 -5.18
CA TRP A 93 -9.78 -15.57 -6.48
C TRP A 93 -8.58 -14.64 -6.42
N ALA A 94 -8.48 -13.76 -5.42
CA ALA A 94 -7.34 -12.87 -5.29
C ALA A 94 -6.02 -13.65 -5.15
N LYS A 95 -6.03 -14.77 -4.41
CA LYS A 95 -4.86 -15.67 -4.31
C LYS A 95 -4.52 -16.31 -5.66
N ALA A 96 -5.52 -16.83 -6.37
CA ALA A 96 -5.31 -17.43 -7.70
C ALA A 96 -4.82 -16.40 -8.73
N LEU A 97 -5.39 -15.19 -8.70
CA LEU A 97 -5.01 -14.07 -9.56
C LEU A 97 -3.58 -13.62 -9.28
N PHE A 98 -3.17 -13.52 -8.02
CA PHE A 98 -1.79 -13.23 -7.65
C PHE A 98 -0.82 -14.22 -8.30
N MET A 99 -1.08 -15.52 -8.18
CA MET A 99 -0.27 -16.56 -8.82
C MET A 99 -0.29 -16.45 -10.35
N LYS A 100 -1.44 -16.10 -10.95
CA LYS A 100 -1.55 -15.92 -12.39
C LYS A 100 -0.74 -14.73 -12.90
N LEU A 101 -0.74 -13.60 -12.18
CA LEU A 101 0.07 -12.42 -12.51
C LEU A 101 1.56 -12.74 -12.40
N ARG A 102 1.99 -13.48 -11.37
CA ARG A 102 3.36 -13.98 -11.27
C ARG A 102 3.75 -14.84 -12.47
N GLN A 103 2.89 -15.79 -12.82
CA GLN A 103 3.11 -16.64 -14.00
C GLN A 103 3.24 -15.80 -15.28
N ILE A 104 2.42 -14.75 -15.45
CA ILE A 104 2.52 -13.83 -16.59
C ILE A 104 3.89 -13.14 -16.60
N GLY A 105 4.35 -12.60 -15.48
CA GLY A 105 5.66 -11.95 -15.37
C GLY A 105 6.84 -12.90 -15.60
N GLU A 106 6.69 -14.18 -15.27
CA GLU A 106 7.70 -15.22 -15.52
C GLU A 106 7.73 -15.66 -16.99
N GLU A 107 6.57 -15.83 -17.63
CA GLU A 107 6.45 -16.34 -19.00
C GLU A 107 6.64 -15.26 -20.07
N GLN A 108 6.44 -13.99 -19.73
CA GLN A 108 6.49 -12.86 -20.67
C GLN A 108 7.54 -11.83 -20.20
N PRO A 109 8.79 -11.91 -20.69
CA PRO A 109 9.85 -10.98 -20.28
C PRO A 109 9.52 -9.52 -20.64
N ASP A 110 8.73 -9.31 -21.70
CA ASP A 110 8.31 -7.98 -22.18
C ASP A 110 7.22 -7.34 -21.31
N VAL A 111 6.72 -8.04 -20.29
CA VAL A 111 5.81 -7.45 -19.29
C VAL A 111 6.63 -6.61 -18.33
N GLU A 112 6.41 -5.30 -18.32
CA GLU A 112 7.20 -4.35 -17.49
C GLU A 112 6.59 -4.13 -16.10
N MET A 113 5.25 -4.11 -16.04
CA MET A 113 4.50 -3.86 -14.81
C MET A 113 3.35 -4.85 -14.63
N LEU A 114 3.07 -5.16 -13.37
CA LEU A 114 1.96 -5.98 -12.93
C LEU A 114 1.22 -5.25 -11.80
N SER A 115 -0.09 -5.39 -11.74
CA SER A 115 -0.86 -4.89 -10.61
C SER A 115 -2.07 -5.76 -10.28
N LEU A 116 -2.47 -5.72 -9.01
CA LEU A 116 -3.63 -6.43 -8.46
C LEU A 116 -4.48 -5.47 -7.65
N TYR A 117 -5.79 -5.48 -7.91
CA TYR A 117 -6.79 -4.66 -7.24
C TYR A 117 -7.85 -5.53 -6.58
N ARG A 118 -8.14 -5.26 -5.31
CA ARG A 118 -9.18 -5.94 -4.53
C ARG A 118 -9.71 -5.04 -3.43
N LEU A 119 -10.84 -5.42 -2.83
CA LEU A 119 -11.19 -4.86 -1.52
C LEU A 119 -10.32 -5.50 -0.45
N HIS A 120 -9.91 -4.68 0.51
CA HIS A 120 -9.20 -5.15 1.69
C HIS A 120 -9.68 -4.40 2.92
N THR A 121 -9.55 -5.05 4.08
CA THR A 121 -9.89 -4.47 5.38
C THR A 121 -8.63 -4.35 6.21
N ILE A 122 -8.28 -3.12 6.57
CA ILE A 122 -7.21 -2.85 7.53
C ILE A 122 -7.81 -2.53 8.90
N THR A 123 -6.97 -2.51 9.92
CA THR A 123 -7.32 -1.95 11.24
C THR A 123 -6.58 -0.64 11.40
N ASN A 124 -7.29 0.47 11.64
CA ASN A 124 -6.65 1.76 11.86
C ASN A 124 -6.09 1.88 13.29
N ASP A 125 -5.42 2.99 13.59
CA ASP A 125 -4.80 3.22 14.91
C ASP A 125 -5.82 3.29 16.07
N ALA A 126 -7.10 3.57 15.76
CA ALA A 126 -8.20 3.53 16.72
C ALA A 126 -8.76 2.11 16.95
N GLY A 127 -8.22 1.09 16.28
CA GLY A 127 -8.69 -0.30 16.36
C GLY A 127 -9.91 -0.59 15.48
N GLU A 128 -10.31 0.33 14.61
CA GLU A 128 -11.49 0.21 13.77
C GLU A 128 -11.17 -0.49 12.46
N LYS A 129 -12.12 -1.30 11.97
CA LYS A 129 -12.01 -1.96 10.66
C LYS A 129 -12.39 -0.98 9.56
N VAL A 130 -11.44 -0.72 8.66
CA VAL A 130 -11.62 0.17 7.51
C VAL A 130 -11.48 -0.64 6.23
N VAL A 131 -12.54 -0.65 5.41
CA VAL A 131 -12.53 -1.25 4.08
C VAL A 131 -12.01 -0.21 3.08
N GLY A 132 -11.27 -0.66 2.07
CA GLY A 132 -10.81 0.19 0.98
C GLY A 132 -10.34 -0.61 -0.22
N VAL A 133 -9.96 0.10 -1.28
CA VAL A 133 -9.29 -0.49 -2.44
C VAL A 133 -7.83 -0.72 -2.09
N TRP A 134 -7.37 -1.96 -2.25
CA TRP A 134 -5.98 -2.36 -2.16
C TRP A 134 -5.43 -2.51 -3.57
N ALA A 135 -4.50 -1.62 -3.96
CA ALA A 135 -3.82 -1.63 -5.24
C ALA A 135 -2.34 -2.00 -5.03
N GLN A 136 -1.99 -3.25 -5.31
CA GLN A 136 -0.61 -3.67 -5.34
C GLN A 136 -0.05 -3.46 -6.74
N VAL A 137 1.08 -2.77 -6.85
CA VAL A 137 1.72 -2.48 -8.14
C VAL A 137 3.19 -2.82 -8.06
N ASP A 138 3.69 -3.45 -9.12
CA ASP A 138 5.04 -3.93 -9.24
C ASP A 138 5.62 -3.57 -10.60
N HIS A 139 6.91 -3.26 -10.62
CA HIS A 139 7.68 -2.91 -11.81
C HIS A 139 9.04 -3.59 -11.72
N ARG A 140 9.54 -4.18 -12.80
CA ARG A 140 10.78 -4.98 -12.76
C ARG A 140 12.00 -4.24 -12.17
N ALA A 141 12.12 -2.95 -12.47
CA ALA A 141 13.30 -2.14 -12.12
C ALA A 141 13.22 -1.37 -10.79
N VAL A 142 12.08 -1.34 -10.11
CA VAL A 142 11.91 -0.55 -8.87
C VAL A 142 11.12 -1.30 -7.83
N ARG A 143 11.28 -0.93 -6.55
CA ARG A 143 10.62 -1.62 -5.45
C ARG A 143 9.08 -1.55 -5.58
N PRO A 144 8.35 -2.66 -5.41
CA PRO A 144 6.89 -2.65 -5.43
C PRO A 144 6.32 -1.89 -4.24
N TRP A 145 5.10 -1.41 -4.41
CA TRP A 145 4.32 -0.82 -3.33
C TRP A 145 2.86 -1.23 -3.39
N VAL A 146 2.18 -0.98 -2.30
CA VAL A 146 0.73 -1.04 -2.20
C VAL A 146 0.21 0.35 -1.93
N ILE A 147 -0.84 0.73 -2.64
CA ILE A 147 -1.68 1.89 -2.34
C ILE A 147 -2.99 1.37 -1.76
N PHE A 148 -3.28 1.73 -0.52
CA PHE A 148 -4.58 1.50 0.09
C PHE A 148 -5.38 2.78 0.06
N LEU A 149 -6.57 2.72 -0.53
CA LEU A 149 -7.49 3.84 -0.63
C LEU A 149 -8.72 3.56 0.24
N PRO A 150 -8.80 4.11 1.46
CA PRO A 150 -9.85 3.79 2.43
C PRO A 150 -11.19 4.37 2.03
N PHE A 151 -12.27 3.69 2.41
CA PHE A 151 -13.62 4.20 2.38
C PHE A 151 -14.01 4.70 3.77
N ILE A 152 -14.06 6.02 3.94
CA ILE A 152 -14.32 6.69 5.22
C ILE A 152 -15.77 7.16 5.26
N LYS A 153 -16.44 7.00 6.40
CA LYS A 153 -17.78 7.54 6.58
C LYS A 153 -17.71 9.04 6.84
N ASN A 154 -18.44 9.82 6.05
CA ASN A 154 -18.66 11.23 6.31
C ASN A 154 -19.70 11.45 7.42
N ALA A 155 -19.94 12.71 7.81
CA ALA A 155 -20.90 13.06 8.87
C ALA A 155 -22.36 12.66 8.55
N GLU A 156 -22.67 12.42 7.27
CA GLU A 156 -23.99 11.96 6.81
C GLU A 156 -24.10 10.41 6.78
N GLY A 157 -23.03 9.70 7.18
CA GLY A 157 -22.95 8.25 7.17
C GLY A 157 -22.70 7.62 5.79
N LYS A 158 -22.43 8.43 4.76
CA LYS A 158 -22.05 7.94 3.42
C LYS A 158 -20.55 7.63 3.38
N HIS A 159 -20.17 6.63 2.61
CA HIS A 159 -18.75 6.31 2.39
C HIS A 159 -18.19 7.23 1.29
N GLU A 160 -17.08 7.87 1.62
CA GLU A 160 -16.26 8.70 0.73
C GLU A 160 -14.86 8.11 0.64
N VAL A 161 -14.14 8.47 -0.42
CA VAL A 161 -12.75 8.08 -0.64
C VAL A 161 -11.87 8.94 0.27
N GLY A 162 -11.10 8.30 1.15
CA GLY A 162 -10.11 8.97 1.99
C GLY A 162 -8.74 9.14 1.30
N GLU A 163 -7.77 9.65 2.04
CA GLU A 163 -6.40 9.84 1.55
C GLU A 163 -5.70 8.49 1.28
N PRO A 164 -4.91 8.38 0.19
CA PRO A 164 -4.17 7.16 -0.13
C PRO A 164 -3.04 6.92 0.89
N ILE A 165 -2.93 5.67 1.34
CA ILE A 165 -1.89 5.20 2.25
C ILE A 165 -0.95 4.27 1.48
N TYR A 166 0.36 4.55 1.54
CA TYR A 166 1.38 3.78 0.83
C TYR A 166 2.05 2.79 1.79
N TYR A 167 2.12 1.53 1.38
CA TYR A 167 2.83 0.47 2.08
C TYR A 167 3.92 -0.12 1.20
N ALA A 168 5.05 -0.49 1.81
CA ALA A 168 5.96 -1.45 1.19
C ALA A 168 5.30 -2.84 1.17
N THR A 169 5.63 -3.65 0.17
CA THR A 169 5.21 -5.06 0.12
C THR A 169 6.42 -5.97 0.05
N GLU A 170 6.39 -7.04 0.84
CA GLU A 170 7.38 -8.12 0.81
C GLU A 170 6.95 -9.28 -0.10
N GLN A 171 5.79 -9.16 -0.74
CA GLN A 171 5.24 -10.16 -1.65
C GLN A 171 5.15 -9.58 -3.07
N PRO A 172 6.27 -9.43 -3.80
CA PRO A 172 6.26 -8.91 -5.16
C PRO A 172 5.46 -9.80 -6.12
N LEU A 173 4.91 -9.19 -7.16
CA LEU A 173 4.25 -9.85 -8.30
C LEU A 173 5.27 -10.34 -9.33
N PHE A 174 6.45 -9.73 -9.40
CA PHE A 174 7.59 -10.35 -10.04
C PHE A 174 8.30 -11.28 -9.05
N ALA A 175 8.60 -12.50 -9.47
CA ALA A 175 9.44 -13.37 -8.64
C ALA A 175 10.84 -12.75 -8.49
N PRO A 176 11.45 -12.78 -7.30
CA PRO A 176 12.85 -12.39 -7.16
C PRO A 176 13.70 -13.27 -8.08
N GLU A 177 14.73 -12.68 -8.71
CA GLU A 177 15.66 -13.47 -9.52
C GLU A 177 16.26 -14.58 -8.65
N LYS A 178 16.41 -15.79 -9.21
CA LYS A 178 17.00 -16.93 -8.51
C LYS A 178 18.45 -16.59 -8.13
N GLY A 179 18.66 -16.06 -6.93
CA GLY A 179 19.99 -15.66 -6.43
C GLY A 179 19.97 -14.72 -5.23
N GLU A 180 18.89 -13.99 -4.98
CA GLU A 180 18.80 -13.00 -3.89
C GLU A 180 18.17 -13.56 -2.60
N GLN A 181 18.56 -14.77 -2.20
CA GLN A 181 18.37 -15.22 -0.81
C GLN A 181 19.72 -15.09 -0.11
N GLU A 182 19.97 -13.93 0.50
CA GLU A 182 20.97 -13.78 1.56
C GLU A 182 20.35 -14.01 2.94
#